data_AF-G5HKE9-F1
#
_entry.id   AF-G5HKE9-F1
#
_cell.length_a   1.000
_cell.length_b   1.000
_cell.length_c   1.000
_cell.angle_alpha   90.00
_cell.angle_beta   90.00
_cell.angle_gamma   90.00
#
_symmetry.space_group_name_H-M   'P 1'
#
loop_
_entity.id
_entity.type
_entity.pdbx_description
1 polymer ?
#
loop_
_entity_poly.entity_id
_entity_poly.type
_entity_poly.pdbx_seq_one_letter_code
_entity_poly.pdbx_strand_id
1 'polypeptide(L)'
;MSRLVTMTGISVPVFNVIRNQNVPSLEVQILQSQAQEIDLLKLFKTESELSTLTLMSDQGILENQYMNYSKLDTYNIQNDYIVKEAIGGWSAIVDEEGHTVSEEVTAEPALIDNLITIRLLKKSDLERKVDNNVQLIDAMSVALAQIMGG
;
A
#
# COMPACT_ATOMS: atom_id res chain seq x y z
N MET A 1 -1.63 6.47 10.51
CA MET A 1 -1.17 6.02 9.17
C MET A 1 -2.17 5.03 8.60
N SER A 2 -2.65 5.28 7.38
CA SER A 2 -3.68 4.47 6.74
C SER A 2 -3.19 3.07 6.37
N ARG A 3 -4.13 2.16 6.14
CA ARG A 3 -3.89 0.77 5.78
C ARG A 3 -4.73 0.41 4.57
N LEU A 4 -4.12 -0.28 3.61
CA LEU A 4 -4.80 -0.89 2.49
C LEU A 4 -5.14 -2.34 2.85
N VAL A 5 -6.42 -2.66 2.88
CA VAL A 5 -6.91 -3.99 3.23
C VAL A 5 -7.43 -4.70 2.00
N THR A 6 -6.87 -5.88 1.72
CA THR A 6 -7.25 -6.69 0.57
C THR A 6 -8.57 -7.41 0.79
N MET A 7 -9.08 -8.04 -0.27
CA MET A 7 -10.34 -8.80 -0.22
C MET A 7 -10.36 -9.88 0.86
N THR A 8 -9.23 -10.56 1.12
CA THR A 8 -9.14 -11.61 2.14
C THR A 8 -8.83 -11.08 3.54
N GLY A 9 -8.64 -9.76 3.68
CA GLY A 9 -8.39 -9.10 4.97
C GLY A 9 -6.91 -8.84 5.28
N ILE A 10 -5.99 -9.06 4.34
CA ILE A 10 -4.56 -8.75 4.54
C ILE A 10 -4.39 -7.24 4.62
N SER A 11 -3.79 -6.76 5.71
CA SER A 11 -3.70 -5.33 6.01
C SER A 11 -2.29 -4.78 5.82
N VAL A 12 -2.10 -4.01 4.75
CA VAL A 12 -0.83 -3.42 4.36
C VAL A 12 -0.75 -1.97 4.85
N PRO A 13 0.26 -1.57 5.64
CA PRO A 13 0.46 -0.16 5.98
C PRO A 13 0.84 0.61 4.72
N VAL A 14 0.21 1.77 4.50
CA VAL A 14 0.49 2.62 3.35
C VAL A 14 0.92 4.00 3.80
N PHE A 15 1.97 4.49 3.17
CA PHE A 15 2.41 5.88 3.31
C PHE A 15 1.45 6.81 2.56
N ASN A 16 1.07 6.43 1.34
CA ASN A 16 0.18 7.20 0.50
C ASN A 16 -0.50 6.31 -0.55
N VAL A 17 -1.66 6.75 -1.04
CA VAL A 17 -2.38 6.11 -2.14
C VAL A 17 -2.85 7.18 -3.12
N ILE A 18 -2.36 7.10 -4.36
CA ILE A 18 -2.60 8.10 -5.40
C ILE A 18 -3.39 7.47 -6.53
N ARG A 19 -4.52 8.08 -6.89
CA ARG A 19 -5.34 7.64 -8.02
C ARG A 19 -5.05 8.52 -9.24
N ASN A 20 -4.44 7.93 -10.26
CA ASN A 20 -4.19 8.59 -11.53
C ASN A 20 -5.39 8.39 -12.47
N GLN A 21 -5.99 9.51 -12.93
CA GLN A 21 -7.14 9.49 -13.83
C GLN A 21 -6.74 9.42 -15.31
N ASN A 22 -5.62 10.06 -15.69
CA ASN A 22 -5.16 10.12 -17.09
C ASN A 22 -4.72 8.75 -17.61
N VAL A 23 -4.03 7.98 -16.77
CA VAL A 23 -3.79 6.56 -16.97
C VAL A 23 -4.46 5.86 -15.79
N PRO A 24 -5.65 5.25 -15.97
CA PRO A 24 -6.42 4.64 -14.89
C PRO A 24 -5.58 3.67 -14.08
N SER A 25 -5.00 4.16 -12.98
CA SER A 25 -4.06 3.42 -12.16
C SER A 25 -4.10 3.89 -10.71
N LEU A 26 -3.69 3.00 -9.83
CA LEU A 26 -3.55 3.21 -8.40
C LEU A 26 -2.07 3.04 -8.05
N GLU A 27 -1.47 4.09 -7.51
CA GLU A 27 -0.12 4.05 -6.98
C GLU A 27 -0.21 3.93 -5.47
N VAL A 28 0.36 2.85 -4.95
CA VAL A 28 0.39 2.52 -3.53
C VAL A 28 1.83 2.69 -3.06
N GLN A 29 2.05 3.62 -2.15
CA GLN A 29 3.36 3.91 -1.59
C GLN A 29 3.46 3.32 -0.19
N ILE A 30 4.52 2.55 0.07
CA ILE A 30 4.70 1.77 1.29
C ILE A 30 6.12 2.01 1.81
N LEU A 31 6.25 2.29 3.10
CA LEU A 31 7.55 2.34 3.76
C LEU A 31 8.06 0.91 3.98
N GLN A 32 9.27 0.61 3.51
CA GLN A 32 9.86 -0.73 3.61
C GLN A 32 9.99 -1.17 5.07
N SER A 33 10.33 -0.26 5.98
CA SER A 33 10.41 -0.56 7.42
C SER A 33 9.10 -1.11 8.01
N GLN A 34 7.96 -0.84 7.39
CA GLN A 34 6.63 -1.18 7.90
C GLN A 34 6.02 -2.41 7.24
N ALA A 35 6.58 -2.86 6.11
CA ALA A 35 6.07 -4.00 5.35
C ALA A 35 6.98 -5.22 5.40
N GLN A 36 7.91 -5.29 6.37
CA GLN A 36 8.90 -6.38 6.48
C GLN A 36 8.27 -7.77 6.60
N GLU A 37 7.10 -7.87 7.23
CA GLU A 37 6.38 -9.14 7.44
C GLU A 37 5.44 -9.51 6.26
N ILE A 38 5.33 -8.64 5.25
CA ILE A 38 4.36 -8.81 4.16
C ILE A 38 5.11 -9.07 2.85
N ASP A 39 4.86 -10.22 2.24
CA ASP A 39 5.30 -10.49 0.87
C ASP A 39 4.44 -9.69 -0.13
N LEU A 40 4.81 -8.42 -0.33
CA LEU A 40 4.11 -7.49 -1.21
C LEU A 40 4.05 -8.03 -2.65
N LEU A 41 5.12 -8.66 -3.13
CA LEU A 41 5.17 -9.21 -4.48
C LEU A 41 4.14 -10.31 -4.67
N LYS A 42 4.05 -11.25 -3.73
CA LYS A 42 3.04 -12.31 -3.75
C LYS A 42 1.64 -11.73 -3.64
N LEU A 43 1.43 -10.76 -2.73
CA LEU A 43 0.14 -10.12 -2.52
C LEU A 43 -0.38 -9.46 -3.80
N PHE A 44 0.42 -8.56 -4.40
CA PHE A 44 0.02 -7.80 -5.60
C PHE A 44 0.11 -8.60 -6.90
N LYS A 45 0.59 -9.85 -6.87
CA LYS A 45 0.45 -10.82 -7.98
C LYS A 45 -0.77 -11.72 -7.85
N THR A 46 -1.44 -11.71 -6.70
CA THR A 46 -2.60 -12.56 -6.44
C THR A 46 -3.88 -11.81 -6.81
N GLU A 47 -4.53 -12.24 -7.89
CA GLU A 47 -5.67 -11.54 -8.47
C GLU A 47 -6.89 -11.45 -7.54
N SER A 48 -7.16 -12.49 -6.76
CA SER A 48 -8.25 -12.49 -5.77
C SER A 48 -8.09 -11.40 -4.71
N GLU A 49 -6.84 -11.10 -4.33
CA GLU A 49 -6.50 -10.08 -3.33
C GLU A 49 -6.78 -8.66 -3.84
N LEU A 50 -6.69 -8.45 -5.16
CA LEU A 50 -6.83 -7.14 -5.82
C LEU A 50 -8.23 -6.87 -6.37
N SER A 51 -9.15 -7.84 -6.24
CA SER A 51 -10.55 -7.68 -6.63
C SER A 51 -11.18 -6.46 -5.94
N THR A 52 -10.88 -6.29 -4.64
CA THR A 52 -11.24 -5.14 -3.81
C THR A 52 -10.09 -4.78 -2.88
N LEU A 53 -9.71 -3.50 -2.89
CA LEU A 53 -8.75 -2.91 -1.98
C LEU A 53 -9.46 -1.78 -1.20
N THR A 54 -9.53 -1.93 0.10
CA THR A 54 -10.19 -0.99 1.01
C THR A 54 -9.14 -0.15 1.73
N LEU A 55 -9.17 1.17 1.53
CA LEU A 55 -8.32 2.08 2.27
C LEU A 55 -9.01 2.48 3.57
N MET A 56 -8.36 2.19 4.70
CA MET A 56 -8.83 2.54 6.03
C MET A 56 -7.82 3.45 6.73
N SER A 57 -8.32 4.43 7.49
CA SER A 57 -7.48 5.23 8.37
C SER A 57 -6.93 4.37 9.52
N ASP A 58 -5.99 4.93 10.29
CA ASP A 58 -5.51 4.31 11.53
C ASP A 58 -6.60 4.14 12.60
N GLN A 59 -7.65 4.98 12.56
CA GLN A 59 -8.81 4.87 13.43
C GLN A 59 -9.84 3.83 12.93
N GLY A 60 -9.54 3.12 11.84
CA GLY A 60 -10.45 2.11 11.26
C GLY A 60 -11.61 2.71 10.47
N ILE A 61 -11.52 3.99 10.07
CA ILE A 61 -12.54 4.65 9.27
C ILE A 61 -12.29 4.33 7.80
N LEU A 62 -13.34 3.94 7.07
CA LEU A 62 -13.28 3.75 5.62
C LEU A 62 -13.00 5.08 4.92
N GLU A 63 -11.83 5.19 4.27
CA GLU A 63 -11.45 6.37 3.50
C GLU A 63 -11.84 6.22 2.03
N ASN A 64 -11.59 5.04 1.44
CA ASN A 64 -11.92 4.77 0.05
C ASN A 64 -11.98 3.26 -0.27
N GLN A 65 -12.52 2.92 -1.43
CA GLN A 65 -12.54 1.56 -1.95
C GLN A 65 -12.17 1.53 -3.43
N TYR A 66 -11.25 0.63 -3.78
CA TYR A 66 -10.69 0.48 -5.11
C TYR A 66 -10.96 -0.94 -5.61
N MET A 67 -11.77 -1.06 -6.66
CA MET A 67 -12.16 -2.37 -7.22
C MET A 67 -11.55 -2.63 -8.59
N ASN A 68 -11.49 -3.89 -9.03
CA ASN A 68 -11.15 -4.25 -10.42
C ASN A 68 -9.80 -3.71 -10.89
N TYR A 69 -8.75 -3.90 -10.09
CA TYR A 69 -7.38 -3.62 -10.50
C TYR A 69 -6.71 -4.92 -10.98
N SER A 70 -5.86 -4.80 -11.98
CA SER A 70 -5.09 -5.92 -12.52
C SER A 70 -3.92 -6.25 -11.60
N LYS A 71 -3.54 -7.53 -11.59
CA LYS A 71 -2.32 -7.99 -10.93
C LYS A 71 -1.08 -7.33 -11.52
N LEU A 72 -0.02 -7.32 -10.74
CA LEU A 72 1.27 -6.80 -11.14
C LEU A 72 1.94 -7.77 -12.14
N ASP A 73 1.76 -7.52 -13.45
CA ASP A 73 2.33 -8.36 -14.52
C ASP A 73 3.83 -8.12 -14.75
N THR A 74 4.32 -6.89 -14.60
CA THR A 74 5.74 -6.50 -14.67
C THR A 74 6.14 -5.71 -13.42
N TYR A 75 7.44 -5.65 -13.12
CA TYR A 75 8.02 -4.96 -11.96
C TYR A 75 7.76 -3.43 -11.98
N ASN A 76 6.51 -2.97 -11.83
CA ASN A 76 6.17 -1.59 -11.50
C ASN A 76 6.36 -1.35 -10.00
N ILE A 77 7.52 -1.79 -9.48
CA ILE A 77 7.96 -1.51 -8.13
C ILE A 77 9.14 -0.56 -8.28
N GLN A 78 8.91 0.69 -7.89
CA GLN A 78 9.98 1.68 -7.76
C GLN A 78 10.39 1.75 -6.29
N ASN A 79 11.69 1.67 -6.04
CA ASN A 79 12.26 1.87 -4.71
C ASN A 79 12.91 3.25 -4.68
N ASP A 80 12.28 4.17 -3.97
CA ASP A 80 12.85 5.48 -3.63
C ASP A 80 13.26 5.48 -2.15
N TYR A 81 13.71 6.62 -1.64
CA TYR A 81 13.97 6.82 -0.22
C TYR A 81 13.29 8.09 0.28
N ILE A 82 12.80 8.05 1.51
CA ILE A 82 12.31 9.22 2.23
C ILE A 82 13.33 9.54 3.32
N VAL A 83 13.79 10.79 3.34
CA VAL A 83 14.62 11.34 4.40
C VAL A 83 13.68 11.98 5.42
N LYS A 84 13.59 11.41 6.63
CA LYS A 84 12.98 12.12 7.75
C LYS A 84 14.06 12.97 8.42
N GLU A 85 13.83 14.28 8.48
CA GLU A 85 14.67 15.16 9.28
C GLU A 85 14.61 14.70 10.74
N ALA A 86 15.75 14.26 11.26
CA ALA A 86 15.90 14.04 12.69
C ALA A 86 16.12 15.42 13.30
N ILE A 87 15.11 15.94 14.01
CA ILE A 87 15.26 17.19 14.75
C ILE A 87 16.23 16.88 15.89
N GLY A 88 17.47 17.28 15.71
CA GLY A 88 18.50 17.20 16.73
C GLY A 88 18.07 17.85 18.04
N GLY A 89 18.45 17.25 19.17
CA GLY A 89 18.28 17.86 20.48
C GLY A 89 19.04 19.19 20.55
N TRP A 90 18.35 20.24 20.97
CA TRP A 90 18.95 21.54 21.25
C TRP A 90 19.52 21.50 22.66
N SER A 91 20.85 21.55 22.78
CA SER A 91 21.51 21.65 24.08
C SER A 91 22.06 23.06 24.24
N ALA A 92 21.55 23.78 25.24
CA ALA A 92 22.04 25.09 25.62
C ALA A 92 23.05 24.93 26.77
N ILE A 93 24.27 25.42 26.57
CA ILE A 93 25.26 25.57 27.63
C ILE A 93 24.96 26.90 28.32
N VAL A 94 24.60 26.86 29.59
CA VAL A 94 24.29 28.03 30.43
C VAL A 94 25.41 28.32 31.43
N ASP A 95 25.68 29.58 31.71
CA ASP A 95 26.63 30.01 32.75
C ASP A 95 26.03 29.85 34.17
N GLU A 96 26.84 30.19 35.19
CA GLU A 96 26.45 30.08 36.60
C GLU A 96 25.29 31.03 36.98
N GLU A 97 25.05 32.11 36.21
CA GLU A 97 23.91 33.02 36.36
C GLU A 97 22.66 32.60 35.54
N GLY A 98 22.77 31.54 34.73
CA GLY A 98 21.68 30.99 33.93
C GLY A 98 21.50 31.62 32.54
N HIS A 99 22.47 32.40 32.05
CA HIS A 99 22.46 32.92 30.68
C HIS A 99 23.04 31.91 29.69
N THR A 100 22.40 31.78 28.53
CA THR A 100 22.87 30.90 27.46
C THR A 100 24.18 31.44 26.85
N VAL A 101 25.24 30.66 26.92
CA VAL A 101 26.59 31.02 26.45
C VAL A 101 26.90 30.38 25.10
N SER A 102 26.29 29.23 24.82
CA SER A 102 26.49 28.47 23.58
C SER A 102 25.30 27.56 23.32
N GLU A 103 24.90 27.45 22.06
CA GLU A 103 23.93 26.45 21.60
C GLU A 103 24.68 25.40 20.78
N GLU A 104 24.53 24.13 21.16
CA GLU A 104 25.04 23.00 20.40
C GLU A 104 23.85 22.28 19.77
N VAL A 105 23.80 22.31 18.43
CA VAL A 105 22.81 21.55 17.66
C VAL A 105 23.43 20.20 17.33
N THR A 106 22.99 19.17 18.04
CA THR A 106 23.41 17.80 17.73
C THR A 106 22.60 17.32 16.52
N ALA A 107 23.16 17.38 15.31
CA ALA A 107 22.47 16.84 14.13
C ALA A 107 22.37 15.30 14.26
N GLU A 108 21.20 14.79 14.60
CA GLU A 108 20.94 13.36 14.52
C GLU A 108 20.96 12.91 13.04
N PRO A 109 21.48 11.72 12.73
CA PRO A 109 21.45 11.20 11.37
C PRO A 109 19.99 11.08 10.91
N ALA A 110 19.69 11.66 9.74
CA ALA A 110 18.36 11.57 9.17
C ALA A 110 17.94 10.11 9.01
N LEU A 111 16.73 9.78 9.47
CA LEU A 111 16.17 8.44 9.32
C LEU A 111 15.79 8.25 7.84
N ILE A 112 16.60 7.47 7.13
CA ILE A 112 16.36 7.08 5.74
C ILE A 112 15.51 5.81 5.77
N ASP A 113 14.32 5.88 5.18
CA ASP A 113 13.48 4.71 4.93
C ASP A 113 13.28 4.54 3.43
N ASN A 114 13.22 3.29 2.96
CA ASN A 114 12.99 3.02 1.55
C ASN A 114 11.48 3.09 1.29
N LEU A 115 11.10 3.79 0.23
CA LEU A 115 9.74 3.94 -0.24
C LEU A 115 9.51 2.99 -1.42
N ILE A 116 8.65 2.01 -1.22
CA ILE A 116 8.22 1.06 -2.24
C ILE A 116 6.95 1.63 -2.89
N THR A 117 7.03 1.97 -4.18
CA THR A 117 5.87 2.44 -4.96
C THR A 117 5.40 1.31 -5.88
N ILE A 118 4.15 0.88 -5.71
CA ILE A 118 3.50 -0.17 -6.48
C ILE A 118 2.42 0.45 -7.35
N ARG A 119 2.50 0.26 -8.66
CA ARG A 119 1.49 0.76 -9.60
C ARG A 119 0.60 -0.36 -10.12
N LEU A 120 -0.69 -0.27 -9.79
CA LEU A 120 -1.74 -1.17 -10.26
C LEU A 120 -2.55 -0.50 -11.37
N LEU A 121 -2.75 -1.19 -12.48
CA LEU A 121 -3.59 -0.70 -13.57
C LEU A 121 -5.05 -1.08 -13.33
N LYS A 122 -5.97 -0.20 -13.68
CA LYS A 122 -7.40 -0.54 -13.67
C LYS A 122 -7.66 -1.55 -14.79
N LYS A 123 -8.40 -2.62 -14.48
CA LYS A 123 -8.88 -3.55 -15.51
C LYS A 123 -9.69 -2.81 -16.56
N SER A 124 -9.43 -3.13 -17.81
CA SER A 124 -10.26 -2.70 -18.93
C SER A 124 -11.65 -3.34 -18.86
N ASP A 125 -12.60 -2.78 -19.61
CA ASP A 125 -13.93 -3.36 -19.72
C ASP A 125 -13.91 -4.78 -20.31
N LEU A 126 -12.95 -5.08 -21.18
CA LEU A 126 -12.81 -6.40 -21.77
C LEU A 126 -12.32 -7.42 -20.74
N GLU A 127 -11.26 -7.10 -19.99
CA GLU A 127 -10.76 -7.95 -18.90
C GLU A 127 -11.87 -8.23 -17.89
N ARG A 128 -12.61 -7.19 -17.48
CA ARG A 128 -13.75 -7.35 -16.57
C ARG A 128 -14.85 -8.27 -17.13
N LYS A 129 -15.15 -8.17 -18.43
CA LYS A 129 -16.13 -9.07 -19.08
C LYS A 129 -15.64 -10.51 -19.14
N VAL A 130 -14.35 -10.72 -19.41
CA VAL A 130 -13.75 -12.05 -19.41
C VAL A 130 -13.84 -12.66 -18.00
N ASP A 131 -13.47 -11.92 -16.96
CA ASP A 131 -13.56 -12.40 -15.57
C ASP A 131 -14.98 -12.82 -15.18
N ASN A 132 -15.97 -11.98 -15.52
CA ASN A 132 -17.37 -12.27 -15.24
C ASN A 132 -17.84 -13.55 -15.96
N ASN A 133 -17.40 -13.76 -17.20
CA ASN A 133 -17.74 -14.95 -17.96
C ASN A 133 -17.07 -16.20 -17.39
N VAL A 134 -15.82 -16.10 -16.94
CA VAL A 134 -15.12 -17.21 -16.27
C VAL A 134 -15.86 -17.59 -14.98
N GLN A 135 -16.21 -16.61 -14.15
CA GLN A 135 -16.97 -16.85 -12.91
C GLN A 135 -18.34 -17.50 -13.18
N LEU A 136 -19.03 -17.08 -14.24
CA LEU A 136 -20.30 -17.69 -14.65
C LEU A 136 -20.11 -19.17 -15.05
N ILE A 137 -19.09 -19.46 -15.86
CA ILE A 137 -18.79 -20.83 -16.31
C ILE A 137 -18.43 -21.72 -15.12
N ASP A 138 -17.65 -21.22 -14.17
CA ASP A 138 -17.27 -21.95 -12.96
C ASP A 138 -18.52 -22.25 -12.10
N ALA A 139 -19.39 -21.26 -11.88
CA ALA A 139 -20.63 -21.45 -11.15
C ALA A 139 -21.57 -22.45 -11.83
N MET A 140 -21.67 -22.40 -13.16
CA MET A 140 -22.43 -23.37 -13.94
C MET A 140 -21.85 -24.78 -13.84
N SER A 141 -20.52 -24.90 -13.86
CA SER A 141 -19.83 -26.19 -13.73
C SER A 141 -20.09 -26.83 -12.36
N VAL A 142 -20.06 -26.03 -11.29
CA VAL A 142 -20.42 -26.48 -9.93
C VAL A 142 -21.89 -26.88 -9.85
N ALA A 143 -22.80 -26.08 -10.40
CA ALA A 143 -24.22 -26.39 -10.41
C ALA A 143 -24.52 -27.69 -11.19
N LEU A 144 -23.87 -27.90 -12.34
CA LEU A 144 -23.98 -29.14 -13.11
C LEU A 144 -23.44 -30.34 -12.33
N ALA A 145 -22.31 -30.20 -11.64
CA ALA A 145 -21.78 -31.26 -10.79
C ALA A 145 -22.74 -31.63 -9.66
N GLN A 146 -23.40 -30.66 -9.03
CA GLN A 146 -24.44 -30.90 -8.01
C GLN A 146 -25.67 -31.61 -8.59
N ILE A 147 -26.09 -31.26 -9.80
CA ILE A 147 -27.21 -31.90 -10.49
C ILE A 147 -26.87 -33.35 -10.91
N MET A 148 -25.61 -33.61 -11.27
CA MET A 148 -25.17 -34.92 -11.78
C MET A 148 -24.80 -35.95 -10.68
N GLY A 149 -24.83 -35.59 -9.41
CA GLY A 149 -24.66 -36.55 -8.31
C GLY A 149 -23.83 -36.06 -7.13
N GLY A 150 -24.20 -34.90 -6.57
CA GLY A 150 -24.00 -34.70 -5.13
C GLY A 150 -24.88 -35.63 -4.30
#